data_AF-A0AAU9LB72-F1
#
_entry.id   AF-A0AAU9LB72-F1
#
_cell.length_a   1.000
_cell.length_b   1.000
_cell.length_c   1.000
_cell.angle_alpha   90.00
_cell.angle_beta   90.00
_cell.angle_gamma   90.00
#
_symmetry.space_group_name_H-M   'P 1'
#
loop_
_entity.id
_entity.type
_entity.pdbx_description
1 polymer ?
#
loop_
_entity_poly.entity_id
_entity_poly.type
_entity_poly.pdbx_seq_one_letter_code
_entity_poly.pdbx_strand_id
1 'polypeptide(L)'
;MEFAEFLSAAVSEEAEVQSTVPKKLKKLKEENLSQFLVSLSEELSNENKSLKSRGLAGIVLKNSLEDWVNMKILIKNKIKQLLLDTLGSPNPEAGHTAAQVIAKIASIDIPRNDWSNFICTLCSNMSQQDKPILMQASLVSLAYVCEEISHYPLTQNQVNIVLEAVVNVINVSQESGVRLAAVTALYNTLNLARPNFEIEVDRIWIMGVVCEVAKDKDTHIKRKAFECLVSIASTYYDFLECHISTLYVLTTKAF
;
A
#
# COMPACT_ATOMS: atom_id res chain seq x y z
N MET A 1 -27.23 -8.97 -9.49
CA MET A 1 -28.00 -7.77 -9.90
C MET A 1 -28.39 -6.93 -8.69
N GLU A 2 -28.79 -7.56 -7.58
CA GLU A 2 -29.17 -6.91 -6.31
C GLU A 2 -28.06 -6.11 -5.56
N PHE A 3 -26.80 -6.55 -5.55
CA PHE A 3 -25.78 -6.01 -4.63
C PHE A 3 -25.35 -4.56 -4.92
N ALA A 4 -25.29 -4.17 -6.21
CA ALA A 4 -24.92 -2.82 -6.63
C ALA A 4 -26.04 -1.79 -6.38
N GLU A 5 -27.30 -2.21 -6.54
CA GLU A 5 -28.46 -1.40 -6.19
C GLU A 5 -28.49 -1.13 -4.67
N PHE A 6 -28.12 -2.12 -3.84
CA PHE A 6 -28.02 -1.95 -2.38
C PHE A 6 -26.88 -1.04 -1.92
N LEU A 7 -25.71 -1.10 -2.56
CA LEU A 7 -24.63 -0.16 -2.26
C LEU A 7 -24.96 1.25 -2.74
N SER A 8 -25.70 1.40 -3.84
CA SER A 8 -26.24 2.71 -4.25
C SER A 8 -27.29 3.25 -3.27
N ALA A 9 -28.11 2.37 -2.68
CA ALA A 9 -29.11 2.70 -1.67
C ALA A 9 -28.46 3.09 -0.32
N ALA A 10 -27.30 2.52 0.01
CA ALA A 10 -26.49 2.91 1.17
C ALA A 10 -25.96 4.35 1.09
N VAL A 11 -25.96 4.92 -0.12
CA VAL A 11 -25.45 6.25 -0.45
C VAL A 11 -26.61 7.23 -0.73
N SER A 12 -27.87 6.80 -0.65
CA SER A 12 -29.05 7.68 -0.81
C SER A 12 -29.25 8.57 0.41
N GLU A 13 -29.85 9.76 0.27
CA GLU A 13 -30.11 10.70 1.38
C GLU A 13 -31.26 10.27 2.33
N GLU A 14 -31.92 9.15 2.02
CA GLU A 14 -33.07 8.66 2.78
C GLU A 14 -32.63 7.84 4.00
N ALA A 15 -32.81 8.41 5.20
CA ALA A 15 -32.38 7.83 6.48
C ALA A 15 -32.94 6.42 6.78
N GLU A 16 -34.15 6.10 6.31
CA GLU A 16 -34.75 4.76 6.49
C GLU A 16 -34.01 3.67 5.68
N VAL A 17 -33.60 3.99 4.45
CA VAL A 17 -32.88 3.09 3.55
C VAL A 17 -31.45 2.88 4.05
N GLN A 18 -30.80 3.92 4.56
CA GLN A 18 -29.48 3.82 5.19
C GLN A 18 -29.48 2.90 6.44
N SER A 19 -30.56 2.92 7.25
CA SER A 19 -30.63 2.13 8.49
C SER A 19 -30.82 0.62 8.26
N THR A 20 -31.36 0.23 7.09
CA THR A 20 -31.66 -1.15 6.74
C THR A 20 -30.50 -1.86 6.05
N VAL A 21 -29.61 -1.11 5.37
CA VAL A 21 -28.45 -1.65 4.67
C VAL A 21 -27.48 -2.40 5.60
N PRO A 22 -27.02 -1.87 6.75
CA PRO A 22 -26.09 -2.58 7.63
C PRO A 22 -26.67 -3.90 8.15
N LYS A 23 -27.97 -3.93 8.46
CA LYS A 23 -28.67 -5.15 8.93
C LYS A 23 -28.72 -6.22 7.84
N LYS A 24 -28.99 -5.82 6.59
CA LYS A 24 -28.98 -6.74 5.43
C LYS A 24 -27.57 -7.25 5.10
N LEU A 25 -26.56 -6.38 5.13
CA LEU A 25 -25.16 -6.77 4.91
C LEU A 25 -24.71 -7.79 5.96
N LYS A 26 -25.09 -7.57 7.23
CA LYS A 26 -24.82 -8.53 8.30
C LYS A 26 -25.49 -9.89 8.04
N LYS A 27 -26.75 -9.89 7.60
CA LYS A 27 -27.46 -11.13 7.25
C LYS A 27 -26.79 -11.89 6.10
N LEU A 28 -26.37 -11.19 5.04
CA LEU A 28 -25.66 -11.81 3.91
C LEU A 28 -24.28 -12.37 4.31
N LYS A 29 -23.57 -11.66 5.21
CA LYS A 29 -22.31 -12.14 5.80
C LYS A 29 -22.54 -13.45 6.57
N GLU A 30 -23.61 -13.52 7.37
CA GLU A 30 -23.98 -14.69 8.19
C GLU A 30 -24.47 -15.88 7.34
N GLU A 31 -25.16 -15.63 6.23
CA GLU A 31 -25.66 -16.69 5.33
C GLU A 31 -24.53 -17.33 4.50
N ASN A 32 -23.68 -16.52 3.86
CA ASN A 32 -22.55 -17.03 3.06
C ASN A 32 -21.42 -16.01 2.93
N LEU A 33 -20.53 -15.99 3.93
CA LEU A 33 -19.36 -15.13 3.96
C LEU A 33 -18.50 -15.23 2.68
N SER A 34 -18.28 -16.44 2.17
CA SER A 34 -17.39 -16.64 1.02
C SER A 34 -17.93 -15.94 -0.23
N GLN A 35 -19.21 -16.14 -0.54
CA GLN A 35 -19.85 -15.49 -1.68
C GLN A 35 -19.95 -13.98 -1.47
N PHE A 36 -20.23 -13.54 -0.24
CA PHE A 36 -20.30 -12.13 0.13
C PHE A 36 -18.98 -11.39 -0.15
N LEU A 37 -17.84 -11.91 0.29
CA LEU A 37 -16.53 -11.28 0.03
C LEU A 37 -16.16 -11.26 -1.45
N VAL A 38 -16.51 -12.33 -2.19
CA VAL A 38 -16.29 -12.38 -3.65
C VAL A 38 -17.11 -11.31 -4.35
N SER A 39 -18.39 -11.17 -4.02
CA SER A 39 -19.26 -10.14 -4.63
C SER A 39 -18.80 -8.71 -4.33
N LEU A 40 -18.30 -8.44 -3.12
CA LEU A 40 -17.69 -7.15 -2.79
C LEU A 40 -16.42 -6.88 -3.61
N SER A 41 -15.59 -7.91 -3.79
CA SER A 41 -14.35 -7.80 -4.59
C SER A 41 -14.65 -7.58 -6.07
N GLU A 42 -15.66 -8.28 -6.61
CA GLU A 42 -16.14 -8.11 -7.98
C GLU A 42 -16.71 -6.71 -8.19
N GLU A 43 -17.53 -6.20 -7.26
CA GLU A 43 -18.07 -4.83 -7.33
C GLU A 43 -16.95 -3.78 -7.32
N LEU A 44 -15.95 -3.92 -6.44
CA LEU A 44 -14.78 -3.02 -6.38
C LEU A 44 -13.96 -3.05 -7.68
N SER A 45 -13.79 -4.22 -8.30
CA SER A 45 -13.05 -4.39 -9.57
C SER A 45 -13.81 -3.91 -10.81
N ASN A 46 -15.12 -3.66 -10.71
CA ASN A 46 -15.96 -3.40 -11.87
C ASN A 46 -15.94 -1.92 -12.28
N GLU A 47 -15.30 -1.62 -13.41
CA GLU A 47 -15.19 -0.25 -13.96
C GLU A 47 -16.54 0.37 -14.38
N ASN A 48 -17.58 -0.45 -14.59
CA ASN A 48 -18.92 0.05 -14.94
C ASN A 48 -19.73 0.52 -13.72
N LYS A 49 -19.21 0.36 -12.50
CA LYS A 49 -19.88 0.75 -11.26
C LYS A 49 -19.43 2.13 -10.81
N SER A 50 -20.31 2.82 -10.07
CA SER A 50 -20.01 4.15 -9.56
C SER A 50 -18.84 4.09 -8.56
N LEU A 51 -18.00 5.12 -8.53
CA LEU A 51 -16.86 5.21 -7.60
C LEU A 51 -17.29 5.06 -6.14
N LYS A 52 -18.44 5.63 -5.78
CA LYS A 52 -19.02 5.50 -4.44
C LYS A 52 -19.37 4.05 -4.10
N SER A 53 -19.98 3.30 -5.03
CA SER A 53 -20.30 1.87 -4.83
C SER A 53 -19.02 1.05 -4.63
N ARG A 54 -18.02 1.28 -5.51
CA ARG A 54 -16.72 0.60 -5.46
C ARG A 54 -15.99 0.87 -4.15
N GLY A 55 -15.90 2.14 -3.75
CA GLY A 55 -15.27 2.56 -2.49
C GLY A 55 -15.97 1.93 -1.29
N LEU A 56 -17.30 1.97 -1.24
CA LEU A 56 -18.06 1.34 -0.15
C LEU A 56 -17.88 -0.18 -0.12
N ALA A 57 -17.89 -0.85 -1.27
CA ALA A 57 -17.63 -2.28 -1.37
C ALA A 57 -16.25 -2.64 -0.79
N GLY A 58 -15.22 -1.87 -1.11
CA GLY A 58 -13.89 -2.09 -0.57
C GLY A 58 -13.78 -1.82 0.93
N ILE A 59 -14.46 -0.80 1.46
CA ILE A 59 -14.50 -0.54 2.92
C ILE A 59 -15.20 -1.69 3.66
N VAL A 60 -16.36 -2.14 3.16
CA VAL A 60 -17.09 -3.26 3.75
C VAL A 60 -16.28 -4.54 3.66
N LEU A 61 -15.60 -4.77 2.53
CA LEU A 61 -14.68 -5.90 2.34
C LEU A 61 -13.57 -5.89 3.38
N LYS A 62 -12.83 -4.77 3.53
CA LYS A 62 -11.76 -4.60 4.53
C LYS A 62 -12.25 -4.95 5.95
N ASN A 63 -13.43 -4.48 6.30
CA ASN A 63 -14.01 -4.66 7.64
C ASN A 63 -14.62 -6.07 7.86
N SER A 64 -14.71 -6.90 6.82
CA SER A 64 -15.33 -8.23 6.88
C SER A 64 -14.31 -9.38 6.86
N LEU A 65 -13.01 -9.11 7.06
CA LEU A 65 -11.91 -10.08 6.97
C LEU A 65 -11.62 -10.87 8.27
N GLU A 66 -12.48 -10.78 9.28
CA GLU A 66 -12.29 -11.45 10.59
C GLU A 66 -12.09 -12.98 10.45
N ASP A 67 -12.89 -13.64 9.62
CA ASP A 67 -12.83 -15.09 9.38
C ASP A 67 -11.99 -15.46 8.13
N TRP A 68 -11.15 -14.54 7.64
CA TRP A 68 -10.35 -14.76 6.43
C TRP A 68 -9.51 -16.05 6.52
N VAL A 69 -8.90 -16.31 7.67
CA VAL A 69 -8.00 -17.46 7.88
C VAL A 69 -8.63 -18.79 7.49
N ASN A 70 -9.88 -19.03 7.88
CA ASN A 70 -10.59 -20.30 7.67
C ASN A 70 -11.20 -20.44 6.27
N MET A 71 -11.08 -19.41 5.43
CA MET A 71 -11.64 -19.40 4.09
C MET A 71 -10.90 -20.35 3.14
N LYS A 72 -11.65 -20.99 2.23
CA LYS A 72 -11.08 -21.86 1.20
C LYS A 72 -10.05 -21.12 0.35
N ILE A 73 -8.90 -21.74 0.12
CA ILE A 73 -7.78 -21.17 -0.64
C ILE A 73 -8.17 -20.66 -2.04
N LEU A 74 -9.07 -21.37 -2.73
CA LEU A 74 -9.57 -20.96 -4.05
C LEU A 74 -10.28 -19.60 -4.02
N ILE A 75 -11.04 -19.34 -2.95
CA ILE A 75 -11.80 -18.10 -2.77
C ILE A 75 -10.84 -16.97 -2.40
N LYS A 76 -9.90 -17.24 -1.47
CA LYS A 76 -8.83 -16.29 -1.14
C LYS A 76 -8.07 -15.84 -2.38
N ASN A 77 -7.65 -16.79 -3.22
CA ASN A 77 -6.90 -16.51 -4.44
C ASN A 77 -7.73 -15.70 -5.44
N LYS A 78 -9.02 -16.01 -5.61
CA LYS A 78 -9.91 -15.21 -6.47
C LYS A 78 -10.00 -13.76 -5.99
N ILE A 79 -10.21 -13.54 -4.69
CA ILE A 79 -10.29 -12.19 -4.11
C ILE A 79 -8.96 -11.44 -4.27
N LYS A 80 -7.83 -12.10 -3.96
CA LYS A 80 -6.50 -11.52 -4.14
C LYS A 80 -6.25 -11.08 -5.57
N GLN A 81 -6.62 -11.89 -6.56
CA GLN A 81 -6.45 -11.54 -7.98
C GLN A 81 -7.32 -10.34 -8.37
N LEU A 82 -8.61 -10.33 -8.00
CA LEU A 82 -9.49 -9.18 -8.27
C LEU A 82 -8.95 -7.87 -7.67
N LEU A 83 -8.39 -7.94 -6.46
CA LEU A 83 -7.80 -6.77 -5.81
C LEU A 83 -6.52 -6.30 -6.52
N LEU A 84 -5.64 -7.24 -6.90
CA LEU A 84 -4.42 -6.93 -7.66
C LEU A 84 -4.74 -6.33 -9.02
N ASP A 85 -5.76 -6.84 -9.72
CA ASP A 85 -6.24 -6.27 -10.98
C ASP A 85 -6.80 -4.85 -10.77
N THR A 86 -7.52 -4.63 -9.67
CA THR A 86 -8.09 -3.31 -9.32
C THR A 86 -7.02 -2.25 -9.04
N LEU A 87 -5.81 -2.63 -8.61
CA LEU A 87 -4.70 -1.67 -8.47
C LEU A 87 -4.37 -0.97 -9.80
N GLY A 88 -4.58 -1.66 -10.93
CA GLY A 88 -4.38 -1.10 -12.26
C GLY A 88 -5.56 -0.29 -12.80
N SER A 89 -6.61 -0.06 -12.00
CA SER A 89 -7.78 0.70 -12.41
C SER A 89 -7.40 2.11 -12.86
N PRO A 90 -7.98 2.63 -13.95
CA PRO A 90 -7.78 4.03 -14.34
C PRO A 90 -8.33 5.01 -13.29
N ASN A 91 -9.19 4.54 -12.37
CA ASN A 91 -9.74 5.33 -11.28
C ASN A 91 -8.86 5.21 -10.02
N PRO A 92 -8.11 6.26 -9.63
CA PRO A 92 -7.15 6.18 -8.53
C PRO A 92 -7.81 5.91 -7.17
N GLU A 93 -9.06 6.35 -6.95
CA GLU A 93 -9.82 6.05 -5.73
C GLU A 93 -10.11 4.55 -5.55
N ALA A 94 -10.40 3.84 -6.65
CA ALA A 94 -10.65 2.41 -6.62
C ALA A 94 -9.34 1.65 -6.34
N GLY A 95 -8.24 2.04 -7.00
CA GLY A 95 -6.90 1.49 -6.73
C GLY A 95 -6.45 1.74 -5.29
N HIS A 96 -6.71 2.93 -4.75
CA HIS A 96 -6.42 3.27 -3.35
C HIS A 96 -7.23 2.40 -2.37
N THR A 97 -8.53 2.25 -2.62
CA THR A 97 -9.38 1.39 -1.79
C THR A 97 -8.90 -0.07 -1.84
N ALA A 98 -8.56 -0.58 -3.04
CA ALA A 98 -7.99 -1.92 -3.19
C ALA A 98 -6.66 -2.07 -2.43
N ALA A 99 -5.77 -1.08 -2.48
CA ALA A 99 -4.51 -1.08 -1.74
C ALA A 99 -4.72 -1.22 -0.21
N GLN A 100 -5.74 -0.55 0.36
CA GLN A 100 -6.08 -0.70 1.78
C GLN A 100 -6.60 -2.11 2.11
N VAL A 101 -7.43 -2.70 1.26
CA VAL A 101 -7.90 -4.08 1.46
C VAL A 101 -6.73 -5.07 1.36
N ILE A 102 -5.84 -4.87 0.37
CA ILE A 102 -4.65 -5.68 0.17
C ILE A 102 -3.75 -5.64 1.41
N ALA A 103 -3.49 -4.45 1.96
CA ALA A 103 -2.71 -4.30 3.17
C ALA A 103 -3.31 -5.07 4.34
N LYS A 104 -4.65 -5.02 4.51
CA LYS A 104 -5.32 -5.80 5.54
C LYS A 104 -5.18 -7.31 5.34
N ILE A 105 -5.36 -7.82 4.11
CA ILE A 105 -5.15 -9.24 3.80
C ILE A 105 -3.69 -9.63 4.01
N ALA A 106 -2.75 -8.80 3.56
CA ALA A 106 -1.32 -9.02 3.73
C ALA A 106 -0.91 -9.12 5.20
N SER A 107 -1.52 -8.30 6.08
CA SER A 107 -1.32 -8.38 7.53
C SER A 107 -1.70 -9.73 8.15
N ILE A 108 -2.60 -10.48 7.49
CA ILE A 108 -3.05 -11.80 7.94
C ILE A 108 -2.21 -12.90 7.28
N ASP A 109 -1.98 -12.81 5.97
CA ASP A 109 -1.42 -13.90 5.17
C ASP A 109 0.12 -13.89 5.09
N ILE A 110 0.78 -12.73 5.14
CA ILE A 110 2.26 -12.67 5.11
C ILE A 110 2.87 -13.39 6.33
N PRO A 111 2.44 -13.14 7.58
CA PRO A 111 2.98 -13.83 8.75
C PRO A 111 2.76 -15.35 8.73
N ARG A 112 1.76 -15.80 7.96
CA ARG A 112 1.41 -17.23 7.78
C ARG A 112 2.10 -17.87 6.57
N ASN A 113 2.83 -17.10 5.77
CA ASN A 113 3.40 -17.51 4.49
C ASN A 113 2.34 -17.96 3.45
N ASP A 114 1.08 -17.51 3.60
CA ASP A 114 -0.04 -17.83 2.72
C ASP A 114 -0.08 -16.93 1.46
N TRP A 115 0.84 -15.98 1.36
CA TRP A 115 0.97 -15.06 0.22
C TRP A 115 2.43 -14.75 -0.14
N SER A 116 3.27 -15.78 -0.19
CA SER A 116 4.73 -15.68 -0.40
C SER A 116 5.16 -14.84 -1.61
N ASN A 117 4.47 -14.95 -2.74
CA ASN A 117 4.83 -14.24 -3.98
C ASN A 117 4.39 -12.77 -4.03
N PHE A 118 3.66 -12.28 -3.02
CA PHE A 118 3.04 -10.95 -3.05
C PHE A 118 4.04 -9.80 -3.25
N ILE A 119 5.13 -9.79 -2.47
CA ILE A 119 6.17 -8.75 -2.56
C ILE A 119 6.80 -8.74 -3.96
N CYS A 120 7.09 -9.91 -4.52
CA CYS A 120 7.61 -10.03 -5.89
C CYS A 120 6.61 -9.51 -6.94
N THR A 121 5.31 -9.77 -6.76
CA THR A 121 4.27 -9.23 -7.65
C THR A 121 4.24 -7.71 -7.62
N LEU A 122 4.27 -7.09 -6.43
CA LEU A 122 4.33 -5.62 -6.33
C LEU A 122 5.60 -5.07 -6.97
N CYS A 123 6.77 -5.70 -6.75
CA CYS A 123 8.03 -5.27 -7.36
C CYS A 123 8.01 -5.36 -8.90
N SER A 124 7.39 -6.40 -9.44
CA SER A 124 7.16 -6.53 -10.88
C SER A 124 6.28 -5.41 -11.42
N ASN A 125 5.16 -5.10 -10.74
CA ASN A 125 4.27 -4.02 -11.13
C ASN A 125 4.96 -2.64 -11.10
N MET A 126 5.80 -2.40 -10.09
CA MET A 126 6.60 -1.17 -9.96
C MET A 126 7.64 -1.02 -11.07
N SER A 127 7.99 -2.09 -11.78
CA SER A 127 8.96 -2.07 -12.88
C SER A 127 8.31 -1.80 -14.26
N GLN A 128 6.97 -1.77 -14.35
CA GLN A 128 6.24 -1.56 -15.61
C GLN A 128 6.14 -0.06 -15.97
N GLN A 129 7.19 0.47 -16.60
CA GLN A 129 7.29 1.88 -16.98
C GLN A 129 6.15 2.37 -17.91
N ASP A 130 5.51 1.46 -18.64
CA ASP A 130 4.36 1.74 -19.51
C ASP A 130 3.04 1.96 -18.75
N LYS A 131 3.01 1.69 -17.43
CA LYS A 131 1.79 1.75 -16.61
C LYS A 131 2.00 2.57 -15.32
N PRO A 132 2.13 3.90 -15.42
CA PRO A 132 2.40 4.76 -14.25
C PRO A 132 1.33 4.66 -13.16
N ILE A 133 0.06 4.45 -13.54
CA ILE A 133 -1.06 4.27 -12.58
C ILE A 133 -0.84 3.01 -11.74
N LEU A 134 -0.52 1.88 -12.38
CA LEU A 134 -0.26 0.61 -11.68
C LEU A 134 1.00 0.70 -10.81
N MET A 135 2.05 1.36 -11.29
CA MET A 135 3.26 1.61 -10.50
C MET A 135 2.91 2.40 -9.23
N GLN A 136 2.21 3.52 -9.37
CA GLN A 136 1.81 4.36 -8.25
C GLN A 136 0.93 3.61 -7.25
N ALA A 137 -0.09 2.89 -7.72
CA ALA A 137 -0.97 2.10 -6.87
C ALA A 137 -0.23 0.97 -6.14
N SER A 138 0.76 0.34 -6.80
CA SER A 138 1.58 -0.72 -6.20
C SER A 138 2.50 -0.15 -5.10
N LEU A 139 3.07 1.04 -5.29
CA LEU A 139 3.86 1.74 -4.27
C LEU A 139 3.00 2.13 -3.06
N VAL A 140 1.78 2.63 -3.29
CA VAL A 140 0.83 2.96 -2.22
C VAL A 140 0.40 1.69 -1.46
N SER A 141 0.14 0.60 -2.17
CA SER A 141 -0.17 -0.71 -1.56
C SER A 141 0.99 -1.22 -0.70
N LEU A 142 2.23 -1.15 -1.22
CA LEU A 142 3.43 -1.49 -0.46
C LEU A 142 3.57 -0.64 0.81
N ALA A 143 3.35 0.68 0.71
CA ALA A 143 3.41 1.58 1.85
C ALA A 143 2.43 1.16 2.97
N TYR A 144 1.17 0.90 2.62
CA TYR A 144 0.17 0.41 3.59
C TYR A 144 0.51 -0.96 4.17
N VAL A 145 1.04 -1.87 3.35
CA VAL A 145 1.49 -3.19 3.81
C VAL A 145 2.59 -3.02 4.86
N CYS A 146 3.62 -2.22 4.58
CA CYS A 146 4.73 -1.97 5.50
C CYS A 146 4.26 -1.35 6.84
N GLU A 147 3.23 -0.50 6.81
CA GLU A 147 2.62 0.07 8.01
C GLU A 147 1.91 -1.01 8.86
N GLU A 148 1.04 -1.80 8.22
CA GLU A 148 0.24 -2.84 8.89
C GLU A 148 1.07 -4.02 9.41
N ILE A 149 2.18 -4.38 8.74
CA ILE A 149 3.03 -5.52 9.13
C ILE A 149 4.21 -5.12 10.02
N SER A 150 4.26 -3.89 10.54
CA SER A 150 5.36 -3.42 11.39
C SER A 150 5.66 -4.33 12.60
N HIS A 151 4.69 -5.10 13.08
CA HIS A 151 4.85 -6.10 14.14
C HIS A 151 5.25 -7.51 13.67
N TYR A 152 5.21 -7.78 12.36
CA TYR A 152 5.54 -9.05 11.74
C TYR A 152 6.56 -8.81 10.61
N PRO A 153 7.86 -8.80 10.95
CA PRO A 153 8.86 -8.32 10.02
C PRO A 153 8.92 -9.22 8.78
N LEU A 154 9.01 -8.58 7.62
CA LEU A 154 9.48 -9.22 6.40
C LEU A 154 10.84 -9.86 6.65
N THR A 155 11.16 -10.91 5.90
CA THR A 155 12.53 -11.46 5.91
C THR A 155 13.50 -10.40 5.40
N GLN A 156 14.77 -10.43 5.85
CA GLN A 156 15.77 -9.48 5.40
C GLN A 156 15.90 -9.43 3.87
N ASN A 157 15.82 -10.58 3.21
CA ASN A 157 15.84 -10.67 1.76
C ASN A 157 14.65 -9.91 1.11
N GLN A 158 13.46 -10.01 1.68
CA GLN A 158 12.30 -9.25 1.20
C GLN A 158 12.47 -7.75 1.42
N VAL A 159 13.03 -7.31 2.56
CA VAL A 159 13.33 -5.89 2.81
C VAL A 159 14.31 -5.36 1.77
N ASN A 160 15.38 -6.10 1.47
CA ASN A 160 16.35 -5.71 0.44
C ASN A 160 15.69 -5.56 -0.95
N ILE A 161 14.89 -6.57 -1.37
CA ILE A 161 14.16 -6.53 -2.65
C ILE A 161 13.23 -5.31 -2.71
N VAL A 162 12.52 -5.01 -1.62
CA VAL A 162 11.63 -3.84 -1.54
C VAL A 162 12.41 -2.53 -1.64
N LEU A 163 13.50 -2.38 -0.88
CA LEU A 163 14.35 -1.19 -0.93
C LEU A 163 14.92 -0.96 -2.33
N GLU A 164 15.49 -1.99 -2.95
CA GLU A 164 16.02 -1.92 -4.32
C GLU A 164 14.94 -1.52 -5.32
N ALA A 165 13.76 -2.15 -5.28
CA ALA A 165 12.67 -1.86 -6.20
C ALA A 165 12.16 -0.42 -6.04
N VAL A 166 11.98 0.05 -4.80
CA VAL A 166 11.51 1.42 -4.52
C VAL A 166 12.56 2.45 -4.97
N VAL A 167 13.84 2.24 -4.65
CA VAL A 167 14.92 3.16 -5.06
C VAL A 167 15.06 3.18 -6.58
N ASN A 168 14.93 2.04 -7.26
CA ASN A 168 14.92 2.00 -8.72
C ASN A 168 13.82 2.91 -9.29
N VAL A 169 12.59 2.86 -8.75
CA VAL A 169 11.51 3.75 -9.21
C VAL A 169 11.81 5.22 -8.96
N ILE A 170 12.39 5.57 -7.79
CA ILE A 170 12.80 6.94 -7.47
C ILE A 170 13.77 7.50 -8.52
N ASN A 171 14.68 6.66 -9.01
CA ASN A 171 15.75 7.05 -9.94
C ASN A 171 15.28 7.11 -11.41
N VAL A 172 14.43 6.18 -11.85
CA VAL A 172 14.06 6.05 -13.27
C VAL A 172 12.80 6.84 -13.64
N SER A 173 11.85 6.97 -12.71
CA SER A 173 10.57 7.63 -13.01
C SER A 173 10.75 9.14 -13.17
N GLN A 174 10.08 9.72 -14.15
CA GLN A 174 9.99 11.19 -14.32
C GLN A 174 8.65 11.75 -13.81
N GLU A 175 7.67 10.87 -13.53
CA GLU A 175 6.33 11.25 -13.08
C GLU A 175 6.36 11.61 -11.60
N SER A 176 6.07 12.88 -11.26
CA SER A 176 6.13 13.37 -9.88
C SER A 176 5.23 12.55 -8.94
N GLY A 177 4.02 12.18 -9.37
CA GLY A 177 3.11 11.35 -8.56
C GLY A 177 3.67 9.97 -8.22
N VAL A 178 4.33 9.31 -9.17
CA VAL A 178 4.98 8.01 -8.98
C VAL A 178 6.19 8.16 -8.05
N ARG A 179 7.02 9.20 -8.25
CA ARG A 179 8.19 9.45 -7.42
C ARG A 179 7.80 9.77 -5.98
N LEU A 180 6.78 10.61 -5.76
CA LEU A 180 6.26 10.92 -4.43
C LEU A 180 5.74 9.65 -3.73
N ALA A 181 5.01 8.80 -4.45
CA ALA A 181 4.58 7.50 -3.94
C ALA A 181 5.77 6.61 -3.57
N ALA A 182 6.85 6.64 -4.36
CA ALA A 182 8.05 5.85 -4.09
C ALA A 182 8.82 6.34 -2.86
N VAL A 183 8.99 7.66 -2.68
CA VAL A 183 9.60 8.21 -1.46
C VAL A 183 8.72 7.93 -0.25
N THR A 184 7.39 7.92 -0.41
CA THR A 184 6.45 7.50 0.64
C THR A 184 6.56 6.02 0.97
N ALA A 185 6.74 5.14 -0.01
CA ALA A 185 6.99 3.73 0.23
C ALA A 185 8.35 3.50 0.92
N LEU A 186 9.38 4.26 0.53
CA LEU A 186 10.69 4.24 1.18
C LEU A 186 10.55 4.61 2.66
N TYR A 187 9.85 5.71 2.97
CA TYR A 187 9.57 6.15 4.34
C TYR A 187 9.01 5.03 5.21
N ASN A 188 8.00 4.30 4.72
CA ASN A 188 7.37 3.22 5.47
C ASN A 188 8.26 1.97 5.58
N THR A 189 9.11 1.71 4.57
CA THR A 189 10.06 0.60 4.58
C THR A 189 11.21 0.82 5.57
N LEU A 190 11.55 2.08 5.88
CA LEU A 190 12.63 2.40 6.84
C LEU A 190 12.42 1.76 8.20
N ASN A 191 11.18 1.54 8.66
CA ASN A 191 10.89 0.87 9.93
C ASN A 191 11.36 -0.61 9.95
N LEU A 192 11.55 -1.21 8.77
CA LEU A 192 11.98 -2.60 8.59
C LEU A 192 13.48 -2.72 8.26
N ALA A 193 14.16 -1.59 8.04
CA ALA A 193 15.52 -1.54 7.48
C ALA A 193 16.64 -1.55 8.53
N ARG A 194 16.35 -1.89 9.81
CA ARG A 194 17.39 -1.88 10.86
C ARG A 194 18.62 -2.73 10.50
N PRO A 195 18.49 -3.97 10.01
CA PRO A 195 19.66 -4.76 9.65
C PRO A 195 20.44 -4.15 8.47
N ASN A 196 19.78 -3.42 7.57
CA ASN A 196 20.47 -2.66 6.53
C ASN A 196 21.26 -1.49 7.11
N PHE A 197 20.73 -0.79 8.12
CA PHE A 197 21.46 0.29 8.79
C PHE A 197 22.66 -0.22 9.60
N GLU A 198 22.67 -1.48 10.05
CA GLU A 198 23.83 -2.12 10.69
C GLU A 198 24.96 -2.42 9.68
N ILE A 199 24.62 -2.64 8.40
CA ILE A 199 25.58 -2.87 7.32
C ILE A 199 26.01 -1.52 6.73
N GLU A 200 27.28 -1.18 6.85
CA GLU A 200 27.80 0.13 6.41
C GLU A 200 27.52 0.46 4.94
N VAL A 201 27.71 -0.51 4.04
CA VAL A 201 27.48 -0.32 2.60
C VAL A 201 26.02 0.01 2.32
N ASP A 202 25.09 -0.75 2.88
CA ASP A 202 23.64 -0.55 2.73
C ASP A 202 23.21 0.79 3.34
N ARG A 203 23.69 1.11 4.54
CA ARG A 203 23.42 2.39 5.20
C ARG A 203 23.86 3.58 4.36
N ILE A 204 25.09 3.57 3.86
CA ILE A 204 25.63 4.63 3.01
C ILE A 204 24.78 4.77 1.76
N TRP A 205 24.36 3.65 1.16
CA TRP A 205 23.49 3.65 -0.01
C TRP A 205 22.10 4.25 0.29
N ILE A 206 21.41 3.79 1.34
CA ILE A 206 20.09 4.33 1.75
C ILE A 206 20.20 5.83 2.03
N MET A 207 21.19 6.24 2.83
CA MET A 207 21.40 7.65 3.18
C MET A 207 21.71 8.50 1.94
N GLY A 208 22.52 7.98 1.01
CA GLY A 208 22.83 8.65 -0.25
C GLY A 208 21.58 8.92 -1.07
N VAL A 209 20.70 7.92 -1.21
CA VAL A 209 19.42 8.07 -1.92
C VAL A 209 18.56 9.13 -1.26
N VAL A 210 18.30 9.04 0.05
CA VAL A 210 17.41 10.00 0.75
C VAL A 210 17.98 11.42 0.69
N CYS A 211 19.29 11.59 0.86
CA CYS A 211 19.96 12.88 0.77
C CYS A 211 19.89 13.49 -0.63
N GLU A 212 19.90 12.67 -1.68
CA GLU A 212 19.74 13.16 -3.05
C GLU A 212 18.30 13.60 -3.33
N VAL A 213 17.32 12.80 -2.91
CA VAL A 213 15.90 13.15 -3.02
C VAL A 213 15.56 14.41 -2.20
N ALA A 214 16.25 14.65 -1.08
CA ALA A 214 16.07 15.88 -0.29
C ALA A 214 16.47 17.17 -1.05
N LYS A 215 17.16 17.05 -2.20
CA LYS A 215 17.50 18.17 -3.09
C LYS A 215 16.52 18.34 -4.25
N ASP A 216 15.44 17.56 -4.29
CA ASP A 216 14.49 17.58 -5.39
C ASP A 216 13.89 18.99 -5.62
N LYS A 217 13.52 19.29 -6.86
CA LYS A 217 12.87 20.56 -7.22
C LYS A 217 11.40 20.56 -6.80
N ASP A 218 10.75 19.41 -6.80
CA ASP A 218 9.38 19.25 -6.33
C ASP A 218 9.34 19.34 -4.80
N THR A 219 8.61 20.33 -4.30
CA THR A 219 8.51 20.61 -2.86
C THR A 219 7.82 19.50 -2.08
N HIS A 220 6.92 18.71 -2.69
CA HIS A 220 6.26 17.58 -2.03
C HIS A 220 7.22 16.41 -1.87
N ILE A 221 7.98 16.10 -2.93
CA ILE A 221 9.01 15.05 -2.91
C ILE A 221 10.11 15.42 -1.91
N LYS A 222 10.61 16.66 -1.96
CA LYS A 222 11.58 17.20 -1.01
C LYS A 222 11.09 17.07 0.43
N ARG A 223 9.87 17.53 0.72
CA ARG A 223 9.28 17.43 2.06
C ARG A 223 9.25 15.98 2.54
N LYS A 224 8.80 15.06 1.69
CA LYS A 224 8.72 13.64 2.05
C LYS A 224 10.10 13.02 2.31
N ALA A 225 11.14 13.43 1.57
CA ALA A 225 12.51 13.03 1.85
C ALA A 225 13.02 13.58 3.20
N PHE A 226 12.67 14.81 3.58
CA PHE A 226 12.99 15.31 4.92
C PHE A 226 12.25 14.53 6.02
N GLU A 227 11.00 14.08 5.79
CA GLU A 227 10.33 13.17 6.72
C GLU A 227 11.08 11.83 6.85
N CYS A 228 11.64 11.29 5.76
CA CYS A 228 12.55 10.13 5.81
C CYS A 228 13.78 10.43 6.68
N LEU A 229 14.44 11.58 6.48
CA LEU A 229 15.61 11.98 7.28
C LEU A 229 15.28 12.10 8.78
N VAL A 230 14.12 12.66 9.11
CA VAL A 230 13.64 12.75 10.52
C VAL A 230 13.40 11.36 11.09
N SER A 231 12.75 10.46 10.34
CA SER A 231 12.53 9.07 10.77
C SER A 231 13.84 8.33 11.00
N ILE A 232 14.80 8.48 10.07
CA ILE A 232 16.13 7.88 10.19
C ILE A 232 16.85 8.44 11.41
N ALA A 233 16.88 9.76 11.60
CA ALA A 233 17.53 10.38 12.76
C ALA A 233 16.93 9.95 14.09
N SER A 234 15.62 9.72 14.14
CA SER A 234 14.91 9.29 15.34
C SER A 234 15.13 7.81 15.65
N THR A 235 15.34 6.98 14.63
CA THR A 235 15.36 5.50 14.76
C THR A 235 16.78 4.93 14.74
N TYR A 236 17.69 5.57 14.02
CA TYR A 236 19.02 5.06 13.64
C TYR A 236 20.15 6.03 14.00
N TYR A 237 19.95 6.88 15.01
CA TYR A 237 20.90 7.94 15.39
C TYR A 237 22.34 7.45 15.54
N ASP A 238 22.53 6.29 16.19
CA ASP A 238 23.84 5.68 16.45
C ASP A 238 24.65 5.39 15.18
N PHE A 239 24.00 5.32 14.02
CA PHE A 239 24.65 5.03 12.74
C PHE A 239 24.91 6.28 11.89
N LEU A 240 24.59 7.49 12.38
CA LEU A 240 24.61 8.71 11.58
C LEU A 240 25.89 9.53 11.66
N GLU A 241 26.87 9.14 12.46
CA GLU A 241 28.10 9.92 12.68
C GLU A 241 28.74 10.43 11.37
N CYS A 242 28.92 9.54 10.38
CA CYS A 242 29.52 9.88 9.08
C CYS A 242 28.60 10.72 8.16
N HIS A 243 27.32 10.89 8.51
CA HIS A 243 26.33 11.62 7.74
C HIS A 243 25.97 12.99 8.33
N ILE A 244 26.32 13.28 9.60
CA ILE A 244 25.92 14.52 10.31
C ILE A 244 26.29 15.78 9.52
N SER A 245 27.50 15.87 8.98
CA SER A 245 27.94 17.04 8.19
C SER A 245 27.09 17.26 6.95
N THR A 246 26.71 16.19 6.25
CA THR A 246 25.83 16.24 5.08
C THR A 246 24.42 16.69 5.48
N LEU A 247 23.89 16.14 6.57
CA LEU A 247 22.58 16.50 7.10
C LEU A 247 22.52 17.97 7.54
N TYR A 248 23.59 18.49 8.16
CA TYR A 248 23.70 19.89 8.52
C TYR A 248 23.61 20.81 7.27
N VAL A 249 24.35 20.49 6.21
CA VAL A 249 24.30 21.27 4.96
C VAL A 249 22.92 21.22 4.31
N LEU A 250 22.26 20.05 4.32
CA LEU A 250 20.92 19.91 3.73
C LEU A 250 19.87 20.71 4.52
N THR A 251 19.87 20.59 5.85
CA THR A 251 18.87 21.22 6.71
C THR A 251 18.99 22.74 6.75
N THR A 252 20.22 23.28 6.68
CA THR A 252 20.45 24.73 6.58
C THR A 252 20.04 25.34 5.24
N LYS A 253 19.91 24.53 4.18
CA LYS A 253 19.48 24.94 2.84
C LYS A 253 18.04 24.51 2.51
N ALA A 254 17.29 24.01 3.50
CA ALA A 254 15.96 23.45 3.30
C ALA A 254 14.88 24.53 3.00
N PHE A 255 15.18 25.80 3.29
CA PHE A 255 14.30 26.96 3.14
C PHE A 255 14.93 28.01 2.23
#